data_AF-A0AAV8YXX3-F1
#
_entry.id   AF-A0AAV8YXX3-F1
#
_cell.length_a   1.000
_cell.length_b   1.000
_cell.length_c   1.000
_cell.angle_alpha   90.00
_cell.angle_beta   90.00
_cell.angle_gamma   90.00
#
_symmetry.space_group_name_H-M   'P 1'
#
loop_
_entity.id
_entity.type
_entity.pdbx_description
1 polymer ?
#
loop_
_entity_poly.entity_id
_entity_poly.type
_entity_poly.pdbx_seq_one_letter_code
_entity_poly.pdbx_strand_id
1 'polypeptide(L)'
;MIYLTEMHKITILQMIGYGDRQLRRRTQAEVVRLYQEKYPELLPISQGTVKAVSGRGHVRQVKKNPPNKLSDDHKLDVMLMLEENPHTSSRQTVSALNISHSSIFRVLTENQMHPYKLVPTNDLAEDDFDCGRRILFL
;
A
#
# COMPACT_ATOMS: atom_id res chain seq x y z
N MET A 1 19.39 -0.08 9.82
CA MET A 1 19.56 0.81 8.66
C MET A 1 19.23 2.23 9.13
N ILE A 2 20.13 3.20 9.02
CA ILE A 2 19.87 4.57 9.50
C ILE A 2 18.77 5.18 8.62
N TYR A 3 17.69 5.66 9.24
CA TYR A 3 16.63 6.35 8.53
C TYR A 3 17.11 7.74 8.13
N LEU A 4 17.46 7.88 6.86
CA LEU A 4 17.94 9.13 6.30
C LEU A 4 16.76 9.93 5.72
N THR A 5 16.53 11.13 6.25
CA THR A 5 15.51 12.05 5.73
C THR A 5 15.85 12.49 4.30
N GLU A 6 14.85 12.99 3.58
CA GLU A 6 15.07 13.50 2.21
C GLU A 6 16.10 14.65 2.18
N MET A 7 16.07 15.52 3.18
CA MET A 7 17.03 16.63 3.33
C MET A 7 18.47 16.14 3.47
N HIS A 8 18.70 15.10 4.27
CA HIS A 8 20.03 14.52 4.43
C HIS A 8 20.51 13.83 3.15
N LYS A 9 19.62 13.17 2.41
CA LYS A 9 19.95 12.60 1.09
C LYS A 9 20.34 13.68 0.08
N ILE A 10 19.59 14.80 0.03
CA ILE A 10 19.93 15.95 -0.82
C ILE A 10 21.30 16.49 -0.45
N THR A 11 21.56 16.66 0.85
CA THR A 11 22.85 17.16 1.35
C THR A 11 24.00 16.24 0.94
N ILE A 12 23.84 14.93 1.04
CA ILE A 12 24.83 13.95 0.57
C ILE A 12 25.07 14.10 -0.94
N LEU A 13 24.01 14.24 -1.74
CA LEU A 13 24.14 14.44 -3.19
C LEU A 13 24.84 15.77 -3.52
N GLN A 14 24.56 16.84 -2.76
CA GLN A 14 25.27 18.11 -2.88
C GLN A 14 26.76 17.98 -2.56
N MET A 15 27.11 17.23 -1.51
CA MET A 15 28.51 16.97 -1.13
C MET A 15 29.28 16.12 -2.16
N ILE A 16 28.60 15.25 -2.90
CA ILE A 16 29.19 14.46 -4.00
C ILE A 16 29.48 15.34 -5.23
N GLY A 17 28.69 16.40 -5.42
CA GLY A 17 28.72 17.29 -6.58
C GLY A 17 27.63 16.94 -7.60
N TYR A 18 26.67 17.84 -7.79
CA TYR A 18 25.66 17.72 -8.84
C TYR A 18 26.24 18.07 -10.22
N GLY A 19 25.78 17.37 -11.25
CA GLY A 19 25.65 17.97 -12.59
C GLY A 19 26.73 17.65 -13.61
N ASP A 20 28.01 18.01 -13.39
CA ASP A 20 28.96 18.02 -14.52
C ASP A 20 30.15 17.07 -14.36
N ARG A 21 30.36 16.30 -15.44
CA ARG A 21 31.53 15.46 -15.63
C ARG A 21 32.76 16.38 -15.62
N GLN A 22 33.70 16.08 -14.73
CA GLN A 22 35.16 16.30 -14.84
C GLN A 22 35.87 17.19 -13.79
N LEU A 23 35.21 17.85 -12.83
CA LEU A 23 35.92 18.57 -11.76
C LEU A 23 35.52 18.05 -10.37
N ARG A 24 36.23 17.00 -9.94
CA ARG A 24 36.28 16.41 -8.57
C ARG A 24 34.99 15.78 -8.05
N ARG A 25 34.68 14.56 -8.51
CA ARG A 25 33.82 13.64 -7.73
C ARG A 25 34.50 13.35 -6.39
N ARG A 26 34.00 13.93 -5.30
CA ARG A 26 34.50 13.60 -3.95
C ARG A 26 34.35 12.10 -3.71
N THR A 27 35.34 11.50 -3.05
CA THR A 27 35.26 10.07 -2.73
C THR A 27 34.17 9.83 -1.69
N GLN A 28 33.58 8.63 -1.65
CA GLN A 28 32.54 8.32 -0.66
C GLN A 28 33.05 8.48 0.77
N ALA A 29 34.34 8.19 1.00
CA ALA A 29 35.01 8.39 2.30
C ALA A 29 35.03 9.86 2.72
N GLU A 30 35.35 10.75 1.78
CA GLU A 30 35.40 12.19 2.01
C GLU A 30 34.01 12.75 2.32
N VAL A 31 32.98 12.29 1.61
CA VAL A 31 31.59 12.68 1.86
C VAL A 31 31.12 12.24 3.25
N VAL A 32 31.48 11.04 3.70
CA VAL A 32 31.18 10.58 5.07
C VAL A 32 31.83 11.52 6.10
N ARG A 33 33.09 11.89 5.89
CA ARG A 33 33.80 12.81 6.81
C ARG A 33 33.12 14.17 6.88
N LEU A 34 32.81 14.76 5.73
CA LEU A 34 32.14 16.06 5.63
C LEU A 34 30.73 16.05 6.22
N TYR A 35 30.01 14.94 6.05
CA TYR A 35 28.70 14.77 6.62
C TYR A 35 28.76 14.69 8.15
N GLN A 36 29.73 13.95 8.70
CA GLN A 36 29.95 13.87 10.14
C GLN A 36 30.39 15.20 10.74
N GLU A 37 31.22 15.97 10.03
CA GLU A 37 31.64 17.31 10.42
C GLU A 37 30.48 18.31 10.44
N LYS A 38 29.56 18.20 9.48
CA LYS A 38 28.38 19.07 9.38
C LYS A 38 27.30 18.73 10.41
N TYR A 39 27.17 17.45 10.79
CA TYR A 39 26.16 16.96 11.72
C TYR A 39 26.80 16.08 12.80
N PRO A 40 27.57 16.66 13.74
CA PRO A 40 28.26 15.90 14.79
C PRO A 40 27.29 15.21 15.76
N GLU A 41 26.08 15.72 15.91
CA GLU A 41 25.01 15.18 16.76
C GLU A 41 24.32 13.93 16.17
N LEU A 42 24.51 13.66 14.87
CA LEU A 42 23.89 12.53 14.19
C LEU A 42 24.82 11.32 14.17
N LEU A 43 24.19 10.14 14.07
CA LEU A 43 24.91 8.89 13.89
C LEU A 43 25.72 8.91 12.57
N PRO A 44 26.97 8.40 12.59
CA PRO A 44 27.80 8.33 11.39
C PRO A 44 27.16 7.52 10.28
N ILE A 45 27.19 8.07 9.07
CA ILE A 45 26.75 7.38 7.86
C ILE A 45 27.87 6.50 7.30
N SER A 46 27.53 5.36 6.70
CA SER A 46 28.52 4.49 6.05
C SER A 46 28.75 4.88 4.59
N GLN A 47 29.91 4.53 4.04
CA GLN A 47 30.19 4.69 2.61
C GLN A 47 29.17 3.96 1.73
N GLY A 48 28.65 2.82 2.20
CA GLY A 48 27.59 2.07 1.54
C GLY A 48 26.28 2.87 1.45
N THR A 49 25.93 3.63 2.48
CA THR A 49 24.78 4.55 2.46
C THR A 49 24.97 5.65 1.41
N VAL A 50 26.16 6.25 1.34
CA VAL A 50 26.49 7.27 0.34
C VAL A 50 26.38 6.71 -1.09
N LYS A 51 26.93 5.51 -1.33
CA LYS A 51 26.84 4.82 -2.63
C LYS A 51 25.38 4.50 -2.99
N ALA A 52 24.58 4.02 -2.03
CA ALA A 52 23.18 3.70 -2.26
C ALA A 52 22.33 4.94 -2.57
N VAL A 53 22.60 6.08 -1.92
CA VAL A 53 21.92 7.35 -2.20
C VAL A 53 22.32 7.87 -3.59
N SER A 54 23.61 7.83 -3.93
CA SER A 54 24.12 8.25 -5.23
C SER A 54 23.56 7.41 -6.39
N GLY A 55 23.47 6.09 -6.23
CA GLY A 55 23.01 5.19 -7.29
C GLY A 55 21.50 5.24 -7.57
N ARG A 56 20.68 5.77 -6.66
CA ARG A 56 19.21 5.80 -6.82
C ARG A 56 18.71 6.81 -7.86
N GLY A 57 19.49 7.85 -8.16
CA GLY A 57 19.09 8.91 -9.11
C GLY A 57 17.92 9.81 -8.66
N HIS A 58 17.19 9.42 -7.61
CA HIS A 58 16.12 10.21 -7.00
C HIS A 58 16.18 10.14 -5.46
N VAL A 59 15.73 11.21 -4.81
CA VAL A 59 15.74 11.32 -3.33
C VAL A 59 14.51 10.66 -2.70
N ARG A 60 13.37 10.78 -3.39
CA ARG A 60 12.06 10.32 -2.92
C ARG A 60 12.06 8.80 -2.71
N GLN A 61 11.43 8.33 -1.66
CA GLN A 61 11.14 6.90 -1.53
C GLN A 61 10.01 6.57 -2.50
N VAL A 62 10.30 5.77 -3.53
CA VAL A 62 9.25 5.20 -4.37
C VAL A 62 8.51 4.19 -3.50
N LYS A 63 7.22 4.43 -3.27
CA LYS A 63 6.35 3.44 -2.62
C LYS A 63 6.36 2.20 -3.50
N LYS A 64 6.88 1.09 -2.98
CA LYS A 64 6.74 -0.20 -3.66
C LYS A 64 5.27 -0.56 -3.62
N ASN A 65 4.65 -0.74 -4.79
CA ASN A 65 3.32 -1.32 -4.83
C ASN A 65 3.41 -2.75 -4.28
N PRO A 66 2.52 -3.15 -3.36
CA PRO A 66 2.50 -4.53 -2.89
C PRO A 66 2.22 -5.47 -4.08
N PRO A 67 2.86 -6.66 -4.11
CA PRO A 67 2.85 -7.55 -5.27
C PRO A 67 1.46 -8.06 -5.68
N ASN A 68 0.48 -8.02 -4.78
CA ASN A 68 -0.86 -8.55 -5.02
C ASN A 68 -1.92 -7.43 -5.11
N LYS A 69 -1.65 -6.39 -5.90
CA LYS A 69 -2.72 -5.44 -6.26
C LYS A 69 -3.54 -6.10 -7.38
N LEU A 70 -4.79 -6.43 -7.09
CA LEU A 70 -5.75 -6.90 -8.10
C LEU A 70 -5.87 -5.85 -9.22
N SER A 71 -5.93 -6.29 -10.47
CA SER A 71 -6.15 -5.40 -11.63
C SER A 71 -7.44 -4.61 -11.47
N ASP A 72 -7.47 -3.38 -11.97
CA ASP A 72 -8.65 -2.52 -11.87
C ASP A 72 -9.84 -3.12 -12.66
N ASP A 73 -9.58 -3.85 -13.75
CA ASP A 73 -10.62 -4.56 -14.52
C ASP A 73 -11.33 -5.63 -13.66
N HIS A 74 -10.56 -6.44 -12.95
CA HIS A 74 -11.11 -7.46 -12.05
C HIS A 74 -11.86 -6.86 -10.87
N LYS A 75 -11.49 -5.66 -10.41
CA LYS A 75 -12.29 -4.95 -9.40
C LYS A 75 -13.65 -4.55 -9.97
N LEU A 76 -13.66 -4.05 -11.20
CA LEU A 76 -14.88 -3.65 -11.90
C LEU A 76 -15.81 -4.85 -12.10
N ASP A 77 -15.28 -6.00 -12.54
CA ASP A 77 -16.06 -7.23 -12.72
C ASP A 77 -16.73 -7.70 -11.42
N VAL A 78 -16.00 -7.68 -10.30
CA VAL A 78 -16.54 -8.01 -8.97
C VAL A 78 -17.68 -7.08 -8.61
N MET A 79 -17.52 -5.78 -8.87
CA MET A 79 -18.53 -4.79 -8.52
C MET A 79 -19.78 -4.91 -9.40
N LEU A 80 -19.59 -5.10 -10.71
CA LEU A 80 -20.68 -5.26 -11.66
C LEU A 80 -21.54 -6.49 -11.33
N MET A 81 -20.90 -7.62 -11.03
CA MET A 81 -21.62 -8.86 -10.72
C MET A 81 -22.53 -8.72 -9.48
N LEU A 82 -22.10 -7.96 -8.48
CA LEU A 82 -22.88 -7.69 -7.27
C LEU A 82 -23.97 -6.63 -7.49
N GLU A 83 -23.70 -5.62 -8.32
CA GLU A 83 -24.71 -4.61 -8.68
C GLU A 83 -25.84 -5.24 -9.50
N GLU A 84 -25.50 -6.11 -10.47
CA GLU A 84 -26.48 -6.84 -11.28
C GLU A 84 -27.31 -7.82 -10.45
N ASN A 85 -26.66 -8.53 -9.52
CA ASN A 85 -27.33 -9.50 -8.67
C ASN A 85 -26.81 -9.42 -7.21
N PRO A 86 -27.44 -8.59 -6.36
CA PRO A 86 -27.03 -8.40 -4.97
C PRO A 86 -27.12 -9.65 -4.10
N HIS A 87 -27.85 -10.67 -4.57
CA HIS A 87 -27.99 -11.97 -3.90
C HIS A 87 -26.89 -12.97 -4.25
N THR A 88 -25.90 -12.57 -5.05
CA THR A 88 -24.77 -13.42 -5.35
C THR A 88 -23.86 -13.57 -4.14
N SER A 89 -23.66 -14.82 -3.72
CA SER A 89 -22.77 -15.11 -2.62
C SER A 89 -21.33 -14.80 -3.01
N SER A 90 -20.54 -14.31 -2.05
CA SER A 90 -19.10 -14.11 -2.26
C SER A 90 -18.37 -15.37 -2.76
N ARG A 91 -18.88 -16.57 -2.42
CA ARG A 91 -18.34 -17.85 -2.92
C ARG A 91 -18.64 -18.07 -4.41
N GLN A 92 -19.83 -17.72 -4.87
CA GLN A 92 -20.17 -17.77 -6.29
C GLN A 92 -19.31 -16.80 -7.09
N THR A 93 -19.07 -15.59 -6.58
CA THR A 93 -18.17 -14.60 -7.21
C THR A 93 -16.73 -15.10 -7.30
N VAL A 94 -16.22 -15.78 -6.26
CA VAL A 94 -14.89 -16.44 -6.30
C VAL A 94 -14.83 -17.44 -7.44
N SER A 95 -15.83 -18.32 -7.57
CA SER A 95 -15.86 -19.33 -8.62
C SER A 95 -16.01 -18.74 -10.02
N ALA A 96 -16.77 -17.65 -10.18
CA ALA A 96 -17.00 -17.02 -11.47
C ALA A 96 -15.77 -16.25 -11.98
N LEU A 97 -15.10 -15.50 -11.12
CA LEU A 97 -13.99 -14.61 -11.51
C LEU A 97 -12.61 -15.21 -11.23
N ASN A 98 -12.53 -16.37 -10.56
CA ASN A 98 -11.29 -17.03 -10.15
C ASN A 98 -10.35 -16.14 -9.32
N ILE A 99 -10.94 -15.31 -8.45
CA ILE A 99 -10.23 -14.38 -7.55
C ILE A 99 -10.31 -14.93 -6.13
N SER A 100 -9.27 -14.71 -5.31
CA SER A 100 -9.31 -15.14 -3.91
C SER A 100 -10.43 -14.43 -3.13
N HIS A 101 -11.09 -15.17 -2.22
CA HIS A 101 -12.16 -14.63 -1.37
C HIS A 101 -11.72 -13.37 -0.59
N SER A 102 -10.49 -13.38 -0.08
CA SER A 102 -9.88 -12.25 0.62
C SER A 102 -9.72 -11.00 -0.25
N SER A 103 -9.46 -11.17 -1.54
CA SER A 103 -9.31 -10.04 -2.48
C SER A 103 -10.67 -9.46 -2.82
N ILE A 104 -11.70 -10.30 -3.03
CA ILE A 104 -13.08 -9.86 -3.23
C ILE A 104 -13.54 -9.05 -2.01
N PHE A 105 -13.42 -9.59 -0.80
CA PHE A 105 -13.81 -8.89 0.42
C PHE A 105 -13.10 -7.53 0.58
N ARG A 106 -11.82 -7.47 0.21
CA ARG A 106 -11.06 -6.22 0.18
C ARG A 106 -11.62 -5.23 -0.85
N VAL A 107 -11.97 -5.67 -2.05
CA VAL A 107 -12.62 -4.81 -3.07
C VAL A 107 -13.95 -4.27 -2.56
N LEU A 108 -14.75 -5.11 -1.91
CA LEU A 108 -16.05 -4.70 -1.34
C LEU A 108 -15.89 -3.63 -0.26
N THR A 109 -14.96 -3.85 0.67
CA THR A 109 -14.67 -2.89 1.75
C THR A 109 -14.04 -1.60 1.25
N GLU A 110 -13.12 -1.65 0.28
CA GLU A 110 -12.53 -0.47 -0.38
C GLU A 110 -13.60 0.41 -1.06
N ASN A 111 -14.64 -0.21 -1.63
CA ASN A 111 -15.72 0.47 -2.35
C ASN A 111 -16.98 0.69 -1.50
N GLN A 112 -16.92 0.49 -0.18
CA GLN A 112 -18.06 0.66 0.75
C GLN A 112 -19.29 -0.19 0.38
N MET A 113 -19.09 -1.27 -0.35
CA MET A 113 -20.15 -2.24 -0.65
C MET A 113 -20.17 -3.27 0.45
N HIS A 114 -21.24 -3.29 1.24
CA HIS A 114 -21.40 -4.26 2.32
C HIS A 114 -22.17 -5.47 1.79
N PRO A 115 -21.58 -6.67 1.75
CA PRO A 115 -22.25 -7.89 1.30
C PRO A 115 -23.34 -8.38 2.27
N TYR A 116 -23.74 -7.56 3.25
CA TYR A 116 -24.78 -7.87 4.22
C TYR A 116 -25.71 -6.67 4.33
N LYS A 117 -27.00 -6.88 4.09
CA LYS A 117 -28.05 -5.92 4.45
C LYS A 117 -28.90 -6.56 5.53
N LEU A 118 -29.09 -5.85 6.64
CA LEU A 118 -30.08 -6.22 7.64
C LEU A 118 -31.46 -6.04 7.00
N VAL A 119 -32.07 -7.14 6.60
CA VAL A 119 -33.48 -7.16 6.22
C VAL A 119 -34.26 -7.52 7.48
N PRO A 120 -35.10 -6.61 8.01
CA PRO A 120 -36.04 -6.98 9.05
C PRO A 120 -37.07 -7.94 8.42
N THR A 121 -36.89 -9.23 8.63
CA THR A 121 -37.75 -10.30 8.08
C THR A 121 -39.00 -10.57 8.93
N ASN A 122 -39.29 -9.68 9.88
CA ASN A 122 -40.27 -9.89 10.92
C ASN A 122 -41.38 -8.84 10.80
N ASP A 123 -42.42 -9.14 10.03
CA ASP A 123 -43.77 -8.69 10.38
C ASP A 123 -44.17 -9.52 11.59
N LEU A 124 -43.74 -9.10 12.79
CA LEU A 124 -44.10 -9.76 14.05
C LEU A 124 -45.62 -9.61 14.24
N ALA A 125 -46.38 -10.66 13.93
CA ALA A 125 -47.67 -10.86 14.56
C ALA A 125 -47.44 -11.20 16.03
N GLU A 126 -48.32 -10.76 16.92
CA GLU A 126 -48.15 -10.83 18.38
C GLU A 126 -48.00 -12.26 18.96
N ASP A 127 -48.20 -13.30 18.14
CA ASP A 127 -48.23 -14.72 18.56
C ASP A 127 -47.01 -15.58 18.13
N ASP A 128 -45.99 -15.04 17.44
CA ASP A 128 -44.85 -15.84 16.98
C ASP A 128 -43.75 -16.02 18.06
N PHE A 129 -43.87 -17.08 18.85
CA PHE A 129 -42.92 -17.45 19.92
C PHE A 129 -41.59 -18.07 19.44
N ASP A 130 -41.39 -18.28 18.13
CA ASP A 130 -40.21 -18.97 17.56
C ASP A 130 -39.20 -18.01 16.88
N CYS A 131 -38.99 -16.82 17.46
CA CYS A 131 -38.07 -15.81 16.93
C CYS A 131 -36.57 -16.13 17.17
N GLY A 132 -36.08 -17.24 16.63
CA GLY A 132 -34.66 -17.39 16.31
C GLY A 132 -34.32 -16.40 15.20
N ARG A 133 -33.71 -15.25 15.55
CA ARG A 133 -33.25 -14.21 14.59
C ARG A 133 -32.46 -14.86 13.44
N ARG A 134 -33.12 -15.08 12.29
CA ARG A 134 -32.48 -15.65 11.11
C ARG A 134 -31.80 -14.53 10.32
N ILE A 135 -30.49 -14.42 10.51
CA ILE A 135 -29.62 -13.63 9.62
C ILE A 135 -29.50 -14.44 8.32
N LEU A 136 -30.02 -13.90 7.22
CA LEU A 136 -29.79 -14.46 5.89
C LEU A 136 -28.42 -13.98 5.40
N PHE A 137 -27.55 -14.94 5.07
CA PHE A 137 -26.28 -14.69 4.42
C PHE A 137 -26.50 -14.67 2.91
N LEU A 138 -25.98 -13.65 2.22
CA LEU A 138 -25.88 -13.61 0.77
C LEU A 138 -24.75 -14.55 0.31
#